data_AF-A0A6M1TY47-F1
#
_entry.id   AF-A0A6M1TY47-F1
#
_cell.length_a   1.000
_cell.length_b   1.000
_cell.length_c   1.000
_cell.angle_alpha   90.00
_cell.angle_beta   90.00
_cell.angle_gamma   90.00
#
_symmetry.space_group_name_H-M   'P 1'
#
loop_
_entity.id
_entity.type
_entity.pdbx_description
1 polymer ?
#
loop_
_entity_poly.entity_id
_entity_poly.type
_entity_poly.pdbx_seq_one_letter_code
_entity_poly.pdbx_strand_id
1 'polypeptide(L)'
;MRIIHFFPKSKALGFLDSFKDFLHSNYEELYNHFSRTEDFYGILDSRIYYTDIIVITAHGYPDYIVGEEVSGEAVLLTLEQFHRCKHSFIFAFSCSTGDLGAQICREHKAIAYLGFNDIIDLVVKTEGQAYKNELKKILRKIYNDSLCKSFTEFLANNYNIDQFARLISKNLELSYSLILAMSPEQLKITFSLPQKVVDEPKFLKILQTDLLTTINSVRKRIVIHGEPEFIPWLFIDTKDKTRIEQLISKIEKSVFKDSYNNYYKYFLLGHLYRALGIASESKKFFRLAYSLNSEYIRLNSYLNDNEIEELIQTG
;
A
#
# COMPACT_ATOMS: atom_id res chain seq x y z
N MET A 1 -2.41 14.95 0.06
CA MET A 1 -2.21 13.51 -0.17
C MET A 1 -3.58 12.84 -0.08
N ARG A 2 -3.86 11.86 -0.94
CA ARG A 2 -5.08 11.04 -0.96
C ARG A 2 -4.71 9.56 -1.04
N ILE A 3 -5.69 8.70 -0.80
CA ILE A 3 -5.65 7.28 -1.14
C ILE A 3 -6.46 7.12 -2.43
N ILE A 4 -5.78 6.83 -3.54
CA ILE A 4 -6.40 6.60 -4.85
C ILE A 4 -6.35 5.10 -5.10
N HIS A 5 -7.51 4.45 -5.17
CA HIS A 5 -7.60 3.01 -5.28
C HIS A 5 -8.14 2.58 -6.64
N PHE A 6 -7.31 1.91 -7.44
CA PHE A 6 -7.77 1.19 -8.61
C PHE A 6 -8.25 -0.20 -8.23
N PHE A 7 -9.55 -0.44 -8.40
CA PHE A 7 -10.20 -1.70 -8.08
C PHE A 7 -11.23 -2.08 -9.15
N PRO A 8 -10.79 -2.67 -10.28
CA PRO A 8 -11.68 -3.06 -11.37
C PRO A 8 -12.64 -4.17 -10.94
N LYS A 9 -13.83 -4.18 -11.55
CA LYS A 9 -14.86 -5.18 -11.25
C LYS A 9 -14.37 -6.58 -11.68
N SER A 10 -14.09 -7.44 -10.72
CA SER A 10 -13.73 -8.84 -10.97
C SER A 10 -14.32 -9.76 -9.90
N LYS A 11 -15.04 -10.81 -10.32
CA LYS A 11 -15.58 -11.84 -9.39
C LYS A 11 -14.49 -12.49 -8.54
N ALA A 12 -13.28 -12.63 -9.09
CA ALA A 12 -12.18 -13.26 -8.38
C ALA A 12 -11.62 -12.39 -7.25
N LEU A 13 -11.79 -11.06 -7.34
CA LEU A 13 -11.30 -10.09 -6.37
C LEU A 13 -12.36 -9.64 -5.34
N GLY A 14 -13.62 -10.05 -5.50
CA GLY A 14 -14.70 -9.61 -4.59
C GLY A 14 -14.51 -9.98 -3.11
N PHE A 15 -13.56 -10.86 -2.77
CA PHE A 15 -13.20 -11.09 -1.36
C PHE A 15 -12.43 -9.93 -0.72
N LEU A 16 -11.93 -8.98 -1.52
CA LEU A 16 -11.27 -7.74 -1.08
C LEU A 16 -12.23 -6.55 -1.05
N ASP A 17 -13.52 -6.75 -1.35
CA ASP A 17 -14.53 -5.70 -1.18
C ASP A 17 -14.55 -5.18 0.27
N SER A 18 -14.36 -6.06 1.25
CA SER A 18 -14.24 -5.66 2.66
C SER A 18 -13.02 -4.76 2.95
N PHE A 19 -11.92 -4.89 2.21
CA PHE A 19 -10.77 -3.98 2.33
C PHE A 19 -11.09 -2.62 1.70
N LYS A 20 -11.73 -2.62 0.53
CA LYS A 20 -12.24 -1.39 -0.11
C LYS A 20 -13.22 -0.65 0.81
N ASP A 21 -14.17 -1.37 1.40
CA ASP A 21 -15.18 -0.81 2.31
C ASP A 21 -14.51 -0.30 3.59
N PHE A 22 -13.53 -1.03 4.13
CA PHE A 22 -12.71 -0.57 5.25
C PHE A 22 -12.01 0.76 4.94
N LEU A 23 -11.36 0.88 3.77
CA LEU A 23 -10.69 2.12 3.37
C LEU A 23 -11.69 3.27 3.25
N HIS A 24 -12.85 3.02 2.66
CA HIS A 24 -13.91 4.02 2.54
C HIS A 24 -14.42 4.48 3.91
N SER A 25 -14.75 3.57 4.83
CA SER A 25 -15.30 3.91 6.14
C SER A 25 -14.31 4.60 7.08
N ASN A 26 -13.01 4.33 6.96
CA ASN A 26 -11.99 4.89 7.86
C ASN A 26 -11.30 6.14 7.30
N TYR A 27 -11.38 6.36 5.98
CA TYR A 27 -10.64 7.42 5.29
C TYR A 27 -11.50 8.16 4.26
N GLU A 28 -12.81 8.24 4.47
CA GLU A 28 -13.81 8.74 3.51
C GLU A 28 -13.38 10.02 2.77
N GLU A 29 -12.96 11.06 3.50
CA GLU A 29 -12.54 12.35 2.92
C GLU A 29 -11.26 12.27 2.08
N LEU A 30 -10.42 11.26 2.31
CA LEU A 30 -9.11 11.09 1.71
C LEU A 30 -9.09 9.97 0.66
N TYR A 31 -10.15 9.15 0.59
CA TYR A 31 -10.19 7.92 -0.20
C TYR A 31 -11.11 8.04 -1.42
N ASN A 32 -10.55 7.75 -2.59
CA ASN A 32 -11.31 7.64 -3.83
C ASN A 32 -11.04 6.29 -4.47
N HIS A 33 -12.09 5.62 -4.97
CA HIS A 33 -11.96 4.35 -5.66
C HIS A 33 -12.47 4.46 -7.10
N PHE A 34 -11.81 3.74 -8.00
CA PHE A 34 -12.11 3.74 -9.42
C PHE A 34 -12.12 2.32 -9.94
N SER A 35 -13.18 1.97 -10.67
CA SER A 35 -13.33 0.64 -11.28
C SER A 35 -13.09 0.63 -12.78
N ARG A 36 -12.98 1.81 -13.40
CA ARG A 36 -12.64 2.00 -14.81
C ARG A 36 -11.28 2.67 -14.92
N THR A 37 -10.49 2.22 -15.89
CA THR A 37 -9.13 2.70 -16.14
C THR A 37 -9.14 4.16 -16.59
N GLU A 38 -10.13 4.55 -17.40
CA GLU A 38 -10.32 5.95 -17.83
C GLU A 38 -10.48 6.91 -16.63
N ASP A 39 -11.38 6.58 -15.70
CA ASP A 39 -11.62 7.43 -14.52
C ASP A 39 -10.40 7.47 -13.59
N PHE A 40 -9.72 6.32 -13.45
CA PHE A 40 -8.48 6.20 -12.69
C PHE A 40 -7.36 7.08 -13.29
N TYR A 41 -7.17 7.07 -14.62
CA TYR A 41 -6.20 7.94 -15.26
C TYR A 41 -6.62 9.40 -15.22
N GLY A 42 -7.90 9.70 -15.40
CA GLY A 42 -8.42 11.06 -15.28
C GLY A 42 -8.14 11.69 -13.91
N ILE A 43 -8.29 10.92 -12.81
CA ILE A 43 -7.90 11.43 -11.50
C ILE A 43 -6.39 11.60 -11.37
N LEU A 44 -5.57 10.69 -11.92
CA LEU A 44 -4.11 10.77 -11.82
C LEU A 44 -3.52 11.94 -12.62
N ASP A 45 -4.10 12.25 -13.78
CA ASP A 45 -3.70 13.33 -14.68
C ASP A 45 -4.15 14.71 -14.15
N SER A 46 -5.24 14.76 -13.39
CA SER A 46 -5.75 16.01 -12.79
C SER A 46 -5.12 16.36 -11.44
N ARG A 47 -4.17 15.56 -10.96
CA ARG A 47 -3.57 15.78 -9.64
C ARG A 47 -2.72 17.03 -9.60
N ILE A 48 -2.98 17.84 -8.58
CA ILE A 48 -2.11 18.95 -8.20
C ILE A 48 -0.95 18.46 -7.32
N TYR A 49 -1.17 17.35 -6.58
CA TYR A 49 -0.26 16.77 -5.61
C TYR A 49 0.11 15.34 -6.01
N TYR A 50 1.40 15.03 -6.14
CA TYR A 50 1.83 13.73 -6.69
C TYR A 50 2.23 12.69 -5.64
N THR A 51 2.43 13.06 -4.36
CA THR A 51 2.56 12.10 -3.26
C THR A 51 1.21 11.62 -2.78
N ASP A 52 0.55 10.78 -3.55
CA ASP A 52 -0.59 10.00 -3.08
C ASP A 52 -0.18 8.58 -2.74
N ILE A 53 -1.00 7.91 -1.93
CA ILE A 53 -0.98 6.45 -1.87
C ILE A 53 -1.87 5.96 -3.00
N ILE A 54 -1.27 5.27 -3.96
CA ILE A 54 -1.99 4.56 -5.01
C ILE A 54 -2.12 3.12 -4.56
N VAL A 55 -3.34 2.68 -4.28
CA VAL A 55 -3.65 1.28 -3.99
C VAL A 55 -4.11 0.63 -5.29
N ILE A 56 -3.60 -0.55 -5.60
CA ILE A 56 -4.04 -1.33 -6.76
C ILE A 56 -4.48 -2.70 -6.29
N THR A 57 -5.77 -2.99 -6.42
CA THR A 57 -6.34 -4.32 -6.15
C THR A 57 -6.87 -4.89 -7.44
N ALA A 58 -6.01 -5.62 -8.15
CA ALA A 58 -6.28 -6.10 -9.50
C ALA A 58 -5.51 -7.41 -9.78
N HIS A 59 -5.89 -8.14 -10.83
CA HIS A 59 -5.04 -9.23 -11.32
C HIS A 59 -3.78 -8.64 -11.96
N GLY A 60 -2.65 -9.28 -11.72
CA GLY A 60 -1.36 -8.81 -12.18
C GLY A 60 -0.60 -9.90 -12.89
N TYR A 61 0.22 -9.46 -13.82
CA TYR A 61 1.15 -10.24 -14.61
C TYR A 61 2.51 -9.51 -14.58
N PRO A 62 3.61 -10.20 -14.97
CA PRO A 62 4.95 -9.62 -14.95
C PRO A 62 5.05 -8.24 -15.61
N ASP A 63 4.29 -8.01 -16.69
CA ASP A 63 4.43 -6.81 -17.52
C ASP A 63 3.22 -5.86 -17.46
N TYR A 64 2.13 -6.27 -16.79
CA TYR A 64 0.89 -5.46 -16.76
C TYR A 64 -0.05 -5.82 -15.61
N ILE A 65 -0.95 -4.89 -15.31
CA ILE A 65 -2.10 -5.08 -14.42
C ILE A 65 -3.38 -5.08 -15.23
N VAL A 66 -4.28 -6.02 -14.94
CA VAL A 66 -5.58 -6.15 -15.63
C VAL A 66 -6.57 -5.16 -15.03
N GLY A 67 -7.13 -4.31 -15.89
CA GLY A 67 -8.20 -3.39 -15.57
C GLY A 67 -9.60 -3.99 -15.78
N GLU A 68 -10.54 -3.13 -16.18
CA GLU A 68 -11.89 -3.51 -16.57
C GLU A 68 -11.92 -4.22 -17.93
N GLU A 69 -13.07 -4.86 -18.21
CA GLU A 69 -13.36 -5.43 -19.52
C GLU A 69 -14.23 -4.44 -20.32
N VAL A 70 -13.79 -4.10 -21.54
CA VAL A 70 -14.50 -3.24 -22.50
C VAL A 70 -14.73 -4.03 -23.76
N SER A 71 -16.00 -4.21 -24.15
CA SER A 71 -16.38 -4.94 -25.37
C SER A 71 -15.83 -6.38 -25.46
N GLY A 72 -15.63 -7.05 -24.33
CA GLY A 72 -15.09 -8.41 -24.26
C GLY A 72 -13.56 -8.49 -24.12
N GLU A 73 -12.86 -7.36 -24.15
CA GLU A 73 -11.40 -7.29 -24.04
C GLU A 73 -10.98 -6.60 -22.74
N ALA A 74 -9.97 -7.16 -22.07
CA ALA A 74 -9.45 -6.58 -20.85
C ALA A 74 -8.53 -5.39 -21.16
N VAL A 75 -8.79 -4.24 -20.51
CA VAL A 75 -7.89 -3.10 -20.53
C VAL A 75 -6.65 -3.43 -19.71
N LEU A 76 -5.45 -3.18 -20.25
CA LEU A 76 -4.18 -3.50 -19.61
C LEU A 76 -3.45 -2.22 -19.18
N LEU A 77 -3.06 -2.15 -17.92
CA LEU A 77 -2.18 -1.14 -17.36
C LEU A 77 -0.74 -1.67 -17.49
N THR A 78 -0.09 -1.35 -18.60
CA THR A 78 1.32 -1.64 -18.88
C THR A 78 2.24 -0.57 -18.30
N LEU A 79 3.55 -0.82 -18.34
CA LEU A 79 4.56 0.11 -17.83
C LEU A 79 4.35 1.55 -18.31
N GLU A 80 4.07 1.74 -19.60
CA GLU A 80 3.93 3.07 -20.20
C GLU A 80 2.89 3.94 -19.51
N GLN A 81 1.78 3.39 -19.01
CA GLN A 81 0.77 4.21 -18.35
C GLN A 81 1.13 4.59 -16.91
N PHE A 82 2.14 3.95 -16.30
CA PHE A 82 2.58 4.26 -14.93
C PHE A 82 3.38 5.56 -14.81
N HIS A 83 3.73 6.25 -15.91
CA HIS A 83 4.25 7.62 -15.83
C HIS A 83 3.30 8.55 -15.05
N ARG A 84 2.00 8.27 -15.09
CA ARG A 84 0.97 8.99 -14.34
C ARG A 84 1.09 8.81 -12.84
N CYS A 85 1.77 7.76 -12.39
CA CYS A 85 2.00 7.44 -10.98
C CYS A 85 3.30 8.07 -10.43
N LYS A 86 3.93 9.00 -11.18
CA LYS A 86 5.14 9.69 -10.71
C LYS A 86 4.97 10.24 -9.30
N HIS A 87 6.03 10.16 -8.51
CA HIS A 87 6.11 10.66 -7.13
C HIS A 87 5.09 10.06 -6.14
N SER A 88 4.40 8.99 -6.51
CA SER A 88 3.42 8.32 -5.63
C SER A 88 4.03 7.14 -4.88
N PHE A 89 3.36 6.73 -3.80
CA PHE A 89 3.58 5.45 -3.13
C PHE A 89 2.59 4.44 -3.69
N ILE A 90 3.07 3.37 -4.33
CA ILE A 90 2.21 2.38 -4.98
C ILE A 90 2.17 1.11 -4.13
N PHE A 91 0.98 0.75 -3.66
CA PHE A 91 0.72 -0.51 -2.96
C PHE A 91 -0.15 -1.40 -3.83
N ALA A 92 0.50 -2.30 -4.56
CA ALA A 92 -0.16 -3.23 -5.46
C ALA A 92 -0.42 -4.56 -4.75
N PHE A 93 -1.68 -4.77 -4.33
CA PHE A 93 -2.20 -6.07 -3.94
C PHE A 93 -2.56 -6.88 -5.20
N SER A 94 -1.56 -7.03 -6.08
CA SER A 94 -1.65 -7.62 -7.39
C SER A 94 -0.53 -8.66 -7.57
N CYS A 95 -0.88 -9.82 -8.09
CA CYS A 95 0.03 -10.95 -8.27
C CYS A 95 1.12 -10.63 -9.29
N SER A 96 2.33 -11.18 -9.10
CA SER A 96 3.39 -11.19 -10.14
C SER A 96 3.79 -9.83 -10.72
N THR A 97 3.64 -8.73 -9.98
CA THR A 97 3.93 -7.36 -10.48
C THR A 97 5.20 -6.75 -9.88
N GLY A 98 6.00 -7.52 -9.13
CA GLY A 98 7.18 -6.98 -8.48
C GLY A 98 8.24 -6.47 -9.46
N ASP A 99 8.53 -7.21 -10.54
CA ASP A 99 9.46 -6.76 -11.59
C ASP A 99 8.97 -5.49 -12.30
N LEU A 100 7.67 -5.41 -12.59
CA LEU A 100 7.02 -4.18 -13.07
C LEU A 100 7.23 -3.03 -12.08
N GLY A 101 7.08 -3.28 -10.79
CA GLY A 101 7.32 -2.31 -9.72
C GLY A 101 8.74 -1.73 -9.72
N ALA A 102 9.75 -2.57 -9.98
CA ALA A 102 11.14 -2.13 -10.12
C ALA A 102 11.30 -1.13 -11.28
N GLN A 103 10.69 -1.42 -12.43
CA GLN A 103 10.71 -0.54 -13.59
C GLN A 103 9.94 0.75 -13.34
N ILE A 104 8.75 0.69 -12.72
CA ILE A 104 7.94 1.87 -12.39
C ILE A 104 8.73 2.86 -11.51
N CYS A 105 9.42 2.37 -10.48
CA CYS A 105 10.25 3.24 -9.63
C CYS A 105 11.41 3.88 -10.41
N ARG A 106 12.11 3.10 -11.24
CA ARG A 106 13.30 3.56 -11.98
C ARG A 106 12.96 4.52 -13.13
N GLU A 107 11.93 4.21 -13.91
CA GLU A 107 11.64 4.87 -15.19
C GLU A 107 10.54 5.93 -15.06
N HIS A 108 9.62 5.73 -14.13
CA HIS A 108 8.47 6.62 -13.92
C HIS A 108 8.51 7.36 -12.59
N LYS A 109 9.63 7.25 -11.85
CA LYS A 109 9.92 8.04 -10.65
C LYS A 109 8.84 7.89 -9.57
N ALA A 110 8.18 6.74 -9.48
CA ALA A 110 7.39 6.40 -8.30
C ALA A 110 8.33 6.30 -7.10
N ILE A 111 7.92 6.85 -5.94
CA ILE A 111 8.76 6.90 -4.75
C ILE A 111 9.08 5.50 -4.26
N ALA A 112 8.03 4.69 -4.12
CA ALA A 112 8.14 3.32 -3.68
C ALA A 112 7.02 2.48 -4.28
N TYR A 113 7.32 1.21 -4.50
CA TYR A 113 6.38 0.20 -4.93
C TYR A 113 6.44 -0.96 -3.95
N LEU A 114 5.29 -1.33 -3.37
CA LEU A 114 5.12 -2.57 -2.61
C LEU A 114 4.18 -3.47 -3.40
N GLY A 115 4.62 -4.69 -3.69
CA GLY A 115 3.81 -5.68 -4.40
C GLY A 115 4.30 -7.10 -4.20
N PHE A 116 4.01 -7.99 -5.16
CA PHE A 116 4.31 -9.42 -5.06
C PHE A 116 5.05 -9.94 -6.30
N ASN A 117 6.14 -10.70 -6.11
CA ASN A 117 6.96 -11.24 -7.21
C ASN A 117 6.36 -12.47 -7.93
N ASP A 118 5.22 -12.99 -7.46
CA ASP A 118 4.64 -14.23 -7.97
C ASP A 118 3.13 -14.27 -7.64
N ILE A 119 2.46 -15.33 -8.07
CA ILE A 119 1.03 -15.57 -7.81
C ILE A 119 0.80 -15.59 -6.31
N ILE A 120 -0.16 -14.81 -5.84
CA ILE A 120 -0.70 -14.94 -4.49
C ILE A 120 -1.64 -16.14 -4.53
N ASP A 121 -1.09 -17.34 -4.33
CA ASP A 121 -1.84 -18.58 -4.27
C ASP A 121 -2.74 -18.56 -3.00
N LEU A 122 -3.90 -17.88 -3.05
CA LEU A 122 -4.95 -18.01 -2.01
C LEU A 122 -5.72 -19.33 -2.16
N VAL A 123 -5.06 -20.33 -2.70
CA VAL A 123 -5.55 -21.68 -2.93
C VAL A 123 -4.56 -22.61 -2.29
N VAL A 124 -5.01 -23.30 -1.25
CA VAL A 124 -4.24 -24.39 -0.65
C VAL A 124 -3.97 -25.46 -1.72
N LYS A 125 -2.70 -25.82 -1.89
CA LYS A 125 -2.26 -26.93 -2.74
C LYS A 125 -2.45 -28.26 -1.99
N THR A 126 -3.70 -28.61 -1.68
CA THR A 126 -4.03 -29.93 -1.12
C THR A 126 -4.01 -31.00 -2.22
N GLU A 127 -3.28 -32.09 -1.97
CA GLU A 127 -3.44 -33.30 -2.78
C GLU A 127 -4.89 -33.81 -2.69
N GLY A 128 -5.54 -33.98 -3.85
CA GLY A 128 -6.91 -34.53 -3.93
C GLY A 128 -8.09 -33.56 -3.81
N GLN A 129 -7.86 -32.23 -3.86
CA GLN A 129 -8.92 -31.18 -3.82
C GLN A 129 -9.86 -31.17 -2.59
N ALA A 130 -9.64 -32.00 -1.58
CA ALA A 130 -10.48 -32.02 -0.38
C ALA A 130 -10.39 -30.68 0.38
N TYR A 131 -11.55 -30.17 0.83
CA TYR A 131 -11.72 -28.95 1.63
C TYR A 131 -11.19 -27.64 1.01
N LYS A 132 -10.94 -27.64 -0.31
CA LYS A 132 -10.38 -26.49 -1.03
C LYS A 132 -11.20 -25.21 -0.84
N ASN A 133 -12.53 -25.32 -0.81
CA ASN A 133 -13.42 -24.16 -0.67
C ASN A 133 -13.36 -23.57 0.74
N GLU A 134 -13.33 -24.42 1.76
CA GLU A 134 -13.26 -24.06 3.16
C GLU A 134 -11.93 -23.39 3.48
N LEU A 135 -10.82 -23.98 3.03
CA LEU A 135 -9.49 -23.40 3.19
C LEU A 135 -9.35 -22.07 2.43
N LYS A 136 -9.94 -21.97 1.24
CA LYS A 136 -9.99 -20.70 0.48
C LYS A 136 -10.78 -19.62 1.21
N LYS A 137 -11.90 -19.96 1.84
CA LYS A 137 -12.67 -19.00 2.68
C LYS A 137 -11.82 -18.49 3.84
N ILE A 138 -11.13 -19.40 4.54
CA ILE A 138 -10.23 -19.05 5.65
C ILE A 138 -9.11 -18.13 5.17
N LEU A 139 -8.38 -18.52 4.12
CA LEU A 139 -7.28 -17.74 3.55
C LEU A 139 -7.70 -16.34 3.13
N ARG A 140 -8.83 -16.21 2.44
CA ARG A 140 -9.35 -14.91 2.00
C ARG A 140 -9.64 -13.99 3.19
N LYS A 141 -10.25 -14.54 4.24
CA LYS A 141 -10.52 -13.78 5.47
C LYS A 141 -9.23 -13.38 6.19
N ILE A 142 -8.27 -14.30 6.35
CA ILE A 142 -6.94 -13.99 6.91
C ILE A 142 -6.28 -12.85 6.14
N TYR A 143 -6.24 -12.96 4.81
CA TYR A 143 -5.56 -11.99 3.96
C TYR A 143 -6.20 -10.62 4.10
N ASN A 144 -7.53 -10.54 3.97
CA ASN A 144 -8.27 -9.29 4.10
C ASN A 144 -8.12 -8.66 5.50
N ASP A 145 -8.34 -9.42 6.57
CA ASP A 145 -8.24 -8.92 7.94
C ASP A 145 -6.80 -8.44 8.25
N SER A 146 -5.79 -9.16 7.75
CA SER A 146 -4.39 -8.79 7.90
C SER A 146 -4.05 -7.52 7.12
N LEU A 147 -4.59 -7.33 5.91
CA LEU A 147 -4.41 -6.10 5.15
C LEU A 147 -5.05 -4.91 5.86
N CYS A 148 -6.32 -5.01 6.28
CA CYS A 148 -7.00 -3.94 7.02
C CYS A 148 -6.19 -3.52 8.25
N LYS A 149 -5.84 -4.49 9.10
CA LYS A 149 -5.07 -4.24 10.33
C LYS A 149 -3.70 -3.63 10.06
N SER A 150 -2.99 -4.14 9.06
CA SER A 150 -1.67 -3.61 8.70
C SER A 150 -1.76 -2.18 8.18
N PHE A 151 -2.79 -1.86 7.40
CA PHE A 151 -3.02 -0.52 6.87
C PHE A 151 -3.37 0.46 7.99
N THR A 152 -4.23 0.07 8.94
CA THR A 152 -4.52 0.86 10.15
C THR A 152 -3.23 1.18 10.91
N GLU A 153 -2.44 0.16 11.25
CA GLU A 153 -1.20 0.33 12.02
C GLU A 153 -0.15 1.15 11.26
N PHE A 154 -0.03 0.93 9.95
CA PHE A 154 0.90 1.65 9.08
C PHE A 154 0.71 3.15 9.14
N LEU A 155 -0.53 3.59 8.94
CA LEU A 155 -0.89 5.00 8.91
C LEU A 155 -0.89 5.61 10.31
N ALA A 156 -1.47 4.92 11.29
CA ALA A 156 -1.58 5.42 12.65
C ALA A 156 -0.22 5.61 13.33
N ASN A 157 0.83 4.90 12.91
CA ASN A 157 2.17 4.96 13.52
C ASN A 157 3.23 5.62 12.62
N ASN A 158 2.86 6.17 11.45
CA ASN A 158 3.82 6.77 10.50
C ASN A 158 5.00 5.82 10.20
N TYR A 159 4.67 4.56 9.95
CA TYR A 159 5.64 3.56 9.57
C TYR A 159 6.18 3.84 8.16
N ASN A 160 7.38 3.35 7.88
CA ASN A 160 7.92 3.36 6.52
C ASN A 160 7.45 2.13 5.73
N ILE A 161 7.77 2.08 4.43
CA ILE A 161 7.28 1.02 3.55
C ILE A 161 7.84 -0.36 3.94
N ASP A 162 9.10 -0.44 4.40
CA ASP A 162 9.68 -1.68 4.94
C ASP A 162 8.90 -2.19 6.16
N GLN A 163 8.60 -1.28 7.09
CA GLN A 163 7.77 -1.58 8.26
C GLN A 163 6.36 -2.02 7.85
N PHE A 164 5.77 -1.43 6.80
CA PHE A 164 4.47 -1.86 6.30
C PHE A 164 4.48 -3.29 5.76
N ALA A 165 5.47 -3.66 4.94
CA ALA A 165 5.61 -5.03 4.46
C ALA A 165 5.80 -6.03 5.61
N ARG A 166 6.58 -5.65 6.64
CA ARG A 166 6.75 -6.46 7.85
C ARG A 166 5.44 -6.58 8.65
N LEU A 167 4.64 -5.52 8.72
CA LEU A 167 3.32 -5.56 9.36
C LEU A 167 2.38 -6.52 8.66
N ILE A 168 2.29 -6.45 7.33
CA ILE A 168 1.49 -7.41 6.54
C ILE A 168 1.95 -8.83 6.87
N SER A 169 3.26 -9.06 6.84
CA SER A 169 3.84 -10.38 7.15
C SER A 169 3.51 -10.87 8.56
N LYS A 170 3.65 -9.99 9.55
CA LYS A 170 3.38 -10.28 10.97
C LYS A 170 1.89 -10.56 11.19
N ASN A 171 1.00 -9.74 10.62
CA ASN A 171 -0.44 -9.90 10.81
C ASN A 171 -0.97 -11.16 10.13
N LEU A 172 -0.39 -11.59 9.01
CA LEU A 172 -0.69 -12.90 8.41
C LEU A 172 -0.32 -14.06 9.35
N GLU A 173 0.85 -14.03 10.01
CA GLU A 173 1.26 -15.04 11.00
C GLU A 173 0.39 -15.03 12.27
N LEU A 174 0.06 -13.85 12.78
CA LEU A 174 -0.79 -13.72 13.95
C LEU A 174 -2.19 -14.28 13.66
N SER A 175 -2.76 -13.95 12.49
CA SER A 175 -4.04 -14.49 12.05
C SER A 175 -4.03 -16.02 11.95
N TYR A 176 -2.96 -16.60 11.41
CA TYR A 176 -2.78 -18.06 11.40
C TYR A 176 -2.78 -18.65 12.81
N SER A 177 -2.00 -18.06 13.71
CA SER A 177 -1.85 -18.55 15.08
C SER A 177 -3.18 -18.50 15.85
N LEU A 178 -3.96 -17.44 15.64
CA LEU A 178 -5.30 -17.30 16.20
C LEU A 178 -6.24 -18.41 15.70
N ILE A 179 -6.17 -18.76 14.41
CA ILE A 179 -7.01 -19.81 13.82
C ILE A 179 -6.66 -21.19 14.38
N LEU A 180 -5.38 -21.48 14.61
CA LEU A 180 -4.99 -22.74 15.23
C LEU A 180 -5.49 -22.90 16.66
N ALA A 181 -5.67 -21.78 17.36
CA ALA A 181 -6.21 -21.76 18.72
C ALA A 181 -7.74 -21.83 18.76
N MET A 182 -8.43 -21.74 17.62
CA MET A 182 -9.89 -21.79 17.57
C MET A 182 -10.40 -23.23 17.78
N SER A 183 -11.47 -23.35 18.56
CA SER A 183 -12.26 -24.58 18.63
C SER A 183 -13.02 -24.82 17.32
N PRO A 184 -13.49 -26.05 17.05
CA PRO A 184 -14.33 -26.34 15.88
C PRO A 184 -15.55 -25.43 15.76
N GLU A 185 -16.22 -25.11 16.88
CA GLU A 185 -17.37 -24.20 16.89
C GLU A 185 -16.96 -22.77 16.52
N GLN A 186 -15.83 -22.28 17.03
CA GLN A 186 -15.29 -20.98 16.64
C GLN A 186 -14.96 -20.93 15.14
N LEU A 187 -14.32 -21.97 14.59
CA LEU A 187 -14.02 -22.06 13.16
C LEU A 187 -15.30 -22.02 12.31
N LYS A 188 -16.33 -22.77 12.71
CA LYS A 188 -17.62 -22.78 12.04
C LYS A 188 -18.28 -21.40 12.04
N ILE A 189 -18.33 -20.72 13.18
CA ILE A 189 -18.96 -19.40 13.29
C ILE A 189 -18.15 -18.36 12.50
N THR A 190 -16.84 -18.27 12.74
CA THR A 190 -15.98 -17.23 12.16
C THR A 190 -15.86 -17.33 10.63
N PHE A 191 -15.86 -18.54 10.07
CA PHE A 191 -15.64 -18.78 8.65
C PHE A 191 -16.87 -19.35 7.91
N SER A 192 -18.00 -19.50 8.61
CA SER A 192 -19.23 -20.08 8.07
C SER A 192 -18.98 -21.44 7.41
N LEU A 193 -18.34 -22.34 8.16
CA LEU A 193 -17.98 -23.68 7.70
C LEU A 193 -19.02 -24.72 8.17
N PRO A 194 -19.29 -25.78 7.38
CA PRO A 194 -20.17 -26.85 7.83
C PRO A 194 -19.60 -27.57 9.07
N GLN A 195 -20.47 -27.92 10.03
CA GLN A 195 -20.10 -28.67 11.24
C GLN A 195 -19.30 -29.94 10.90
N LYS A 196 -19.78 -30.70 9.91
CA LYS A 196 -19.13 -31.92 9.40
C LYS A 196 -17.69 -31.72 8.90
N VAL A 197 -17.29 -30.50 8.54
CA VAL A 197 -15.93 -30.20 8.09
C VAL A 197 -15.04 -29.88 9.27
N VAL A 198 -15.50 -29.05 10.21
CA VAL A 198 -14.69 -28.63 11.36
C VAL A 198 -14.48 -29.74 12.39
N ASP A 199 -15.38 -30.73 12.43
CA ASP A 199 -15.24 -31.92 13.28
C ASP A 199 -14.35 -33.00 12.68
N GLU A 200 -13.96 -32.87 11.41
CA GLU A 200 -13.18 -33.88 10.69
C GLU A 200 -11.67 -33.72 11.00
N PRO A 201 -11.02 -34.71 11.64
CA PRO A 201 -9.61 -34.62 11.99
C PRO A 201 -8.69 -34.39 10.79
N LYS A 202 -9.05 -34.95 9.62
CA LYS A 202 -8.31 -34.73 8.37
C LYS A 202 -8.31 -33.26 7.95
N PHE A 203 -9.44 -32.56 8.09
CA PHE A 203 -9.53 -31.14 7.78
C PHE A 203 -8.63 -30.32 8.71
N LEU A 204 -8.65 -30.58 10.02
CA LEU A 204 -7.81 -29.86 10.98
C LEU A 204 -6.32 -30.04 10.71
N LYS A 205 -5.90 -31.25 10.34
CA LYS A 205 -4.50 -31.52 9.96
C LYS A 205 -4.09 -30.72 8.71
N ILE A 206 -4.92 -30.72 7.68
CA ILE A 206 -4.69 -29.96 6.44
C ILE A 206 -4.67 -28.46 6.73
N LEU A 207 -5.60 -27.99 7.56
CA LEU A 207 -5.66 -26.60 8.01
C LEU A 207 -4.36 -26.19 8.69
N GLN A 208 -3.76 -27.05 9.51
CA GLN A 208 -2.48 -26.76 10.14
C GLN A 208 -1.33 -26.68 9.14
N THR A 209 -1.17 -27.68 8.27
CA THR A 209 0.02 -27.79 7.40
C THR A 209 -0.04 -26.83 6.22
N ASP A 210 -1.17 -26.81 5.52
CA ASP A 210 -1.24 -26.20 4.20
C ASP A 210 -1.54 -24.70 4.28
N LEU A 211 -2.28 -24.29 5.32
CA LEU A 211 -2.50 -22.88 5.61
C LEU A 211 -1.19 -22.17 5.96
N LEU A 212 -0.35 -22.80 6.81
CA LEU A 212 0.97 -22.27 7.16
C LEU A 212 1.86 -22.15 5.93
N THR A 213 1.89 -23.21 5.11
CA THR A 213 2.67 -23.23 3.87
C THR A 213 2.24 -22.10 2.94
N THR A 214 0.94 -21.89 2.79
CA THR A 214 0.38 -20.82 1.96
C THR A 214 0.73 -19.44 2.52
N ILE A 215 0.55 -19.22 3.82
CA ILE A 215 0.86 -17.94 4.47
C ILE A 215 2.36 -17.63 4.36
N ASN A 216 3.23 -18.61 4.62
CA ASN A 216 4.66 -18.44 4.45
C ASN A 216 5.06 -18.15 3.01
N SER A 217 4.36 -18.74 2.03
CA SER A 217 4.55 -18.43 0.62
C SER A 217 4.19 -16.98 0.30
N VAL A 218 3.01 -16.52 0.72
CA VAL A 218 2.57 -15.12 0.49
C VAL A 218 3.55 -14.13 1.11
N ARG A 219 4.00 -14.38 2.34
CA ARG A 219 4.94 -13.50 3.06
C ARG A 219 6.28 -13.34 2.37
N LYS A 220 6.86 -14.45 1.90
CA LYS A 220 8.15 -14.45 1.19
C LYS A 220 8.10 -13.74 -0.17
N ARG A 221 6.91 -13.54 -0.71
CA ARG A 221 6.69 -12.93 -2.03
C ARG A 221 6.50 -11.42 -1.99
N ILE A 222 6.31 -10.82 -0.81
CA ILE A 222 6.19 -9.36 -0.67
C ILE A 222 7.54 -8.73 -1.02
N VAL A 223 7.52 -7.81 -1.98
CA VAL A 223 8.71 -7.08 -2.41
C VAL A 223 8.50 -5.58 -2.33
N ILE A 224 9.62 -4.86 -2.15
CA ILE A 224 9.64 -3.41 -2.15
C ILE A 224 10.70 -2.94 -3.13
N HIS A 225 10.32 -2.01 -4.00
CA HIS A 225 11.21 -1.27 -4.90
C HIS A 225 11.13 0.24 -4.62
N GLY A 226 12.13 0.98 -5.10
CA GLY A 226 12.30 2.41 -4.81
C GLY A 226 12.84 2.63 -3.39
N GLU A 227 12.17 3.49 -2.63
CA GLU A 227 12.61 3.97 -1.32
C GLU A 227 11.88 3.30 -0.14
N PRO A 228 12.39 2.17 0.39
CA PRO A 228 11.70 1.40 1.44
C PRO A 228 11.61 2.15 2.78
N GLU A 229 12.50 3.09 3.04
CA GLU A 229 12.57 3.83 4.30
C GLU A 229 11.66 5.07 4.34
N PHE A 230 10.99 5.41 3.23
CA PHE A 230 10.10 6.56 3.19
C PHE A 230 8.82 6.33 3.98
N ILE A 231 8.32 7.41 4.58
CA ILE A 231 7.07 7.46 5.34
C ILE A 231 6.06 8.29 4.55
N PRO A 232 4.92 7.73 4.13
CA PRO A 232 3.81 8.52 3.60
C PRO A 232 3.26 9.49 4.66
N TRP A 233 3.14 10.76 4.32
CA TRP A 233 2.82 11.83 5.28
C TRP A 233 1.33 12.05 5.54
N LEU A 234 0.48 11.21 4.94
CA LEU A 234 -0.97 11.36 4.88
C LEU A 234 -1.66 11.56 6.25
N PHE A 235 -1.04 11.12 7.36
CA PHE A 235 -1.63 11.18 8.71
C PHE A 235 -0.72 11.81 9.77
N ILE A 236 0.19 12.70 9.37
CA ILE A 236 0.92 13.53 10.32
C ILE A 236 0.00 14.65 10.82
N ASP A 237 -1.05 14.27 11.56
CA ASP A 237 -2.00 15.15 12.25
C ASP A 237 -1.82 15.00 13.77
N THR A 238 -0.58 15.15 14.22
CA THR A 238 -0.28 15.13 15.64
C THR A 238 0.23 16.49 16.06
N LYS A 239 -0.37 17.04 17.12
CA LYS A 239 0.15 18.23 17.81
C LYS A 239 1.19 17.86 18.87
N ASP A 240 1.49 16.56 19.03
CA ASP A 240 2.49 16.08 19.97
C ASP A 240 3.90 16.37 19.45
N LYS A 241 4.55 17.35 20.08
CA LYS A 241 5.91 17.77 19.75
C LYS A 241 6.92 16.63 19.87
N THR A 242 6.79 15.78 20.89
CA THR A 242 7.71 14.65 21.12
C THR A 242 7.66 13.68 19.94
N ARG A 243 6.44 13.37 19.50
CA ARG A 243 6.22 12.50 18.35
C ARG A 243 6.75 13.11 17.06
N ILE A 244 6.57 14.42 16.87
CA ILE A 244 7.14 15.13 15.71
C ILE A 244 8.68 15.09 15.72
N GLU A 245 9.31 15.35 16.87
CA GLU A 245 10.77 15.29 17.03
C GLU A 245 11.33 13.89 16.75
N GLN A 246 10.64 12.84 17.21
CA GLN A 246 10.99 11.46 16.90
C GLN A 246 10.89 11.18 15.40
N LEU A 247 9.87 11.69 14.71
CA LEU A 247 9.72 11.55 13.26
C LEU A 247 10.82 12.28 12.50
N ILE A 248 11.17 13.51 12.91
CA ILE A 248 12.30 14.26 12.35
C ILE A 248 13.57 13.42 12.48
N SER A 249 13.90 12.95 13.68
CA SER A 249 15.11 12.13 13.89
C SER A 249 15.11 10.85 13.05
N LYS A 250 13.95 10.21 12.89
CA LYS A 250 13.79 9.02 12.03
C LYS A 250 14.09 9.36 10.57
N ILE A 251 13.50 10.43 10.03
CA ILE A 251 13.66 10.85 8.63
C ILE A 251 15.09 11.31 8.34
N GLU A 252 15.73 12.03 9.27
CA GLU A 252 17.11 12.46 9.12
C GLU A 252 18.07 11.28 9.00
N LYS A 253 17.86 10.24 9.83
CA LYS A 253 18.64 9.00 9.85
C LYS A 253 18.36 8.05 8.69
N SER A 254 17.24 8.20 7.99
CA SER A 254 16.91 7.36 6.85
C SER A 254 17.89 7.56 5.70
N VAL A 255 18.32 6.44 5.12
CA VAL A 255 19.23 6.36 3.98
C VAL A 255 18.42 6.13 2.72
N PHE A 256 18.54 7.08 1.79
CA PHE A 256 17.80 7.05 0.54
C PHE A 256 18.70 6.57 -0.59
N LYS A 257 18.16 5.65 -1.39
CA LYS A 257 18.94 4.97 -2.44
C LYS A 257 19.15 5.90 -3.63
N ASP A 258 18.12 6.66 -3.99
CA ASP A 258 18.17 7.62 -5.07
C ASP A 258 18.22 9.05 -4.51
N SER A 259 19.30 9.75 -4.83
CA SER A 259 19.49 11.16 -4.50
C SER A 259 18.37 12.05 -5.05
N TYR A 260 17.71 11.65 -6.14
CA TYR A 260 16.58 12.36 -6.71
C TYR A 260 15.43 12.43 -5.70
N ASN A 261 15.11 11.33 -5.01
CA ASN A 261 13.97 11.26 -4.10
C ASN A 261 14.19 12.07 -2.80
N ASN A 262 15.39 12.58 -2.54
CA ASN A 262 15.67 13.46 -1.40
C ASN A 262 14.76 14.70 -1.35
N TYR A 263 14.18 15.13 -2.48
CA TYR A 263 13.19 16.21 -2.48
C TYR A 263 12.07 15.94 -1.47
N TYR A 264 11.59 14.69 -1.38
CA TYR A 264 10.49 14.31 -0.49
C TYR A 264 10.94 14.24 0.97
N LYS A 265 12.17 13.78 1.24
CA LYS A 265 12.78 13.85 2.58
C LYS A 265 12.73 15.28 3.10
N TYR A 266 13.22 16.22 2.29
CA TYR A 266 13.27 17.62 2.67
C TYR A 266 11.87 18.25 2.75
N PHE A 267 10.96 17.88 1.86
CA PHE A 267 9.56 18.27 1.96
C PHE A 267 8.95 17.85 3.31
N LEU A 268 9.15 16.60 3.73
CA LEU A 268 8.68 16.09 5.01
C LEU A 268 9.28 16.84 6.20
N LEU A 269 10.59 17.03 6.20
CA LEU A 269 11.27 17.78 7.26
C LEU A 269 10.75 19.22 7.34
N GLY A 270 10.56 19.87 6.19
CA GLY A 270 9.96 21.21 6.10
C GLY A 270 8.60 21.27 6.79
N HIS A 271 7.73 20.29 6.52
CA HIS A 271 6.42 20.17 7.17
C HIS A 271 6.50 19.92 8.68
N LEU A 272 7.38 19.02 9.13
CA LEU A 272 7.52 18.68 10.54
C LEU A 272 8.11 19.83 11.37
N TYR A 273 9.16 20.50 10.87
CA TYR A 273 9.71 21.69 11.53
C TYR A 273 8.72 22.84 11.61
N ARG A 274 7.86 22.99 10.59
CA ARG A 274 6.75 23.93 10.62
C ARG A 274 5.76 23.59 11.74
N ALA A 275 5.39 22.32 11.86
CA ALA A 275 4.48 21.85 12.91
C ALA A 275 5.05 22.10 14.33
N LEU A 276 6.39 22.10 14.48
CA LEU A 276 7.07 22.52 15.72
C LEU A 276 7.16 24.05 15.91
N GLY A 277 6.85 24.85 14.90
CA GLY A 277 6.99 26.30 14.92
C GLY A 277 8.42 26.80 14.63
N ILE A 278 9.29 25.96 14.08
CA ILE A 278 10.70 26.30 13.78
C ILE A 278 10.80 26.78 12.32
N ALA A 279 10.51 28.07 12.12
CA ALA A 279 10.37 28.66 10.79
C ALA A 279 11.66 28.62 9.94
N SER A 280 12.83 28.80 10.54
CA SER A 280 14.12 28.82 9.83
C SER A 280 14.45 27.48 9.18
N GLU A 281 14.42 26.39 9.95
CA GLU A 281 14.66 25.03 9.43
C GLU A 281 13.57 24.62 8.45
N SER A 282 12.31 24.96 8.73
CA SER A 282 11.21 24.69 7.79
C SER A 282 11.48 25.32 6.42
N LYS A 283 11.83 26.62 6.40
CA LYS A 283 12.16 27.33 5.16
C LYS A 283 13.35 26.70 4.45
N LYS A 284 14.43 26.42 5.17
CA LYS A 284 15.63 25.77 4.63
C LYS A 284 15.30 24.45 3.94
N PHE A 285 14.56 23.56 4.59
CA PHE A 285 14.21 22.26 4.01
C PHE A 285 13.25 22.39 2.83
N PHE A 286 12.31 23.33 2.84
CA PHE A 286 11.52 23.62 1.63
C PHE A 286 12.38 24.13 0.47
N ARG A 287 13.41 24.96 0.72
CA ARG A 287 14.37 25.39 -0.33
C ARG A 287 15.12 24.20 -0.94
N LEU A 288 15.56 23.27 -0.09
CA LEU A 288 16.26 22.06 -0.53
C LEU A 288 15.35 21.10 -1.31
N ALA A 289 14.09 20.98 -0.90
CA ALA A 289 13.11 20.20 -1.67
C ALA A 289 12.89 20.81 -3.06
N TYR A 290 12.76 22.15 -3.11
CA TYR A 290 12.57 22.92 -4.32
C TYR A 290 13.73 22.76 -5.30
N SER A 291 14.98 22.91 -4.84
CA SER A 291 16.15 22.85 -5.71
C SER A 291 16.35 21.47 -6.35
N LEU A 292 15.83 20.42 -5.72
CA LEU A 292 15.85 19.06 -6.26
C LEU A 292 14.65 18.76 -7.18
N ASN A 293 13.47 19.33 -6.90
CA ASN A 293 12.28 19.12 -7.72
C ASN A 293 11.33 20.32 -7.64
N SER A 294 11.41 21.20 -8.64
CA SER A 294 10.57 22.41 -8.72
C SER A 294 9.09 22.11 -9.01
N GLU A 295 8.74 20.92 -9.55
CA GLU A 295 7.33 20.55 -9.74
C GLU A 295 6.59 20.42 -8.40
N TYR A 296 7.33 20.26 -7.29
CA TYR A 296 6.80 20.18 -5.93
C TYR A 296 6.36 21.55 -5.35
N ILE A 297 6.60 22.68 -6.03
CA ILE A 297 6.17 24.03 -5.61
C ILE A 297 4.66 24.11 -5.36
N ARG A 298 3.86 23.46 -6.21
CA ARG A 298 2.39 23.54 -6.14
C ARG A 298 1.79 22.89 -4.91
N LEU A 299 2.59 22.18 -4.10
CA LEU A 299 2.18 21.62 -2.80
C LEU A 299 2.15 22.63 -1.67
N ASN A 300 2.69 23.83 -1.88
CA ASN A 300 2.71 24.86 -0.86
C ASN A 300 1.52 25.81 -1.03
N SER A 301 0.36 25.41 -0.52
CA SER A 301 -0.68 26.39 -0.14
C SER A 301 -0.25 27.27 1.04
N TYR A 302 0.98 27.06 1.54
CA TYR A 302 1.47 27.64 2.77
C TYR A 302 2.72 28.51 2.62
N LEU A 303 3.22 28.67 1.40
CA LEU A 303 4.08 29.79 1.02
C LEU A 303 3.18 30.74 0.23
N ASN A 304 3.18 32.01 0.59
CA ASN A 304 2.53 33.00 -0.27
C ASN A 304 3.38 33.26 -1.53
N ASP A 305 2.78 33.91 -2.53
CA ASP A 305 3.45 34.18 -3.81
C ASP A 305 4.80 34.90 -3.63
N ASN A 306 4.92 35.78 -2.63
CA ASN A 306 6.18 36.47 -2.31
C ASN A 306 7.26 35.50 -1.78
N GLU A 307 6.88 34.51 -0.96
CA GLU A 307 7.81 33.49 -0.48
C GLU A 307 8.21 32.52 -1.60
N ILE A 308 7.33 32.25 -2.56
CA ILE A 308 7.65 31.48 -3.77
C ILE A 308 8.61 32.27 -4.67
N GLU A 309 8.38 33.56 -4.87
CA GLU A 309 9.28 34.45 -5.62
C GLU A 309 10.65 34.58 -4.97
N GLU A 310 10.72 34.71 -3.64
CA GLU A 310 11.99 34.74 -2.89
C GLU A 310 12.78 33.43 -3.05
N LEU A 311 12.09 32.29 -3.11
CA LEU A 311 12.72 30.99 -3.39
C LEU A 311 13.23 30.88 -4.82
N ILE A 312 12.49 31.40 -5.80
CA ILE A 312 12.89 31.44 -7.22
C ILE A 312 14.12 32.33 -7.41
N GLN A 313 14.23 33.44 -6.66
CA GLN A 313 15.34 34.39 -6.81
C GLN A 313 16.63 33.97 -6.08
N THR A 314 16.56 33.05 -5.12
CA THR A 314 17.70 32.65 -4.25
C THR A 314 18.22 31.23 -4.50
N GLY A 315 17.59 30.45 -5.37
CA GLY A 315 18.04 29.13 -5.83
C GLY A 315 18.70 29.20 -7.20
#